data_AF-A0A3C0M9N8-F1
#
_entry.id   AF-A0A3C0M9N8-F1
#
_cell.length_a   1.000
_cell.length_b   1.000
_cell.length_c   1.000
_cell.angle_alpha   90.00
_cell.angle_beta   90.00
_cell.angle_gamma   90.00
#
_symmetry.space_group_name_H-M   'P 1'
#
loop_
_entity.id
_entity.type
_entity.pdbx_description
1 polymer ?
#
loop_
_entity_poly.entity_id
_entity_poly.type
_entity_poly.pdbx_seq_one_letter_code
_entity_poly.pdbx_strand_id
1 'polypeptide(L)'
;MTNTAAIQFIDLAAQRERMGERLHARIRRVIDQGAYIMGPEVRELEAQLAAFSGAKFCLSCANGTDALALPLMAWRIRPGVAVFC
;
A
#
# COMPACT_ATOMS: atom_id res chain seq x y z
N MET A 1 -37.58 -5.56 19.16
CA MET A 1 -36.67 -4.40 19.21
C MET A 1 -35.61 -4.62 18.14
N THR A 2 -35.76 -4.01 16.97
CA THR A 2 -34.77 -4.13 15.89
C THR A 2 -33.54 -3.31 16.29
N ASN A 3 -32.46 -4.01 16.61
CA ASN A 3 -31.14 -3.39 16.81
C ASN A 3 -30.67 -2.86 15.45
N THR A 4 -30.92 -1.59 15.16
CA THR A 4 -30.39 -0.91 13.99
C THR A 4 -28.92 -0.61 14.27
N ALA A 5 -28.05 -1.59 14.05
CA ALA A 5 -26.61 -1.37 14.10
C ALA A 5 -26.26 -0.22 13.12
N ALA A 6 -25.54 0.79 13.60
CA ALA A 6 -25.18 1.96 12.81
C ALA A 6 -24.37 1.52 11.57
N ILE A 7 -24.84 1.90 10.38
CA ILE A 7 -24.14 1.62 9.12
C ILE A 7 -22.79 2.34 9.16
N GLN A 8 -21.72 1.56 9.08
CA GLN A 8 -20.36 2.09 9.06
C GLN A 8 -20.08 2.74 7.70
N PHE A 9 -19.40 3.89 7.71
CA PHE A 9 -18.97 4.55 6.48
C PHE A 9 -17.99 3.67 5.68
N ILE A 10 -17.06 2.99 6.38
CA ILE A 10 -16.17 1.98 5.83
C ILE A 10 -16.06 0.83 6.83
N ASP A 11 -16.46 -0.38 6.41
CA ASP A 11 -16.36 -1.59 7.23
C ASP A 11 -15.11 -2.40 6.88
N LEU A 12 -14.01 -2.10 7.58
CA LEU A 12 -12.73 -2.81 7.40
C LEU A 12 -12.78 -4.24 7.97
N ALA A 13 -13.67 -4.53 8.92
CA ALA A 13 -13.80 -5.86 9.50
C ALA A 13 -14.40 -6.83 8.45
N ALA A 14 -15.47 -6.41 7.79
CA ALA A 14 -16.07 -7.17 6.69
C ALA A 14 -15.11 -7.34 5.49
N GLN A 15 -14.32 -6.31 5.16
CA GLN A 15 -13.30 -6.43 4.11
C GLN A 15 -12.21 -7.45 4.46
N ARG A 16 -11.69 -7.42 5.69
CA ARG A 16 -10.71 -8.40 6.18
C ARG A 16 -11.29 -9.81 6.17
N GLU A 17 -12.53 -9.99 6.64
CA GLU A 17 -13.22 -11.28 6.66
C GLU A 17 -13.40 -11.85 5.24
N ARG A 18 -13.77 -11.01 4.27
CA ARG A 18 -13.87 -11.40 2.86
C ARG A 18 -12.53 -11.87 2.28
N MET A 19 -11.39 -11.33 2.74
CA MET A 19 -10.06 -11.80 2.32
C MET A 19 -9.70 -13.16 2.93
N GLY A 20 -10.26 -13.47 4.10
CA GLY A 20 -10.23 -14.78 4.75
C GLY A 20 -8.82 -15.36 4.96
N GLU A 21 -8.73 -16.69 4.84
CA GLU A 21 -7.50 -17.47 5.07
C GLU A 21 -6.32 -17.07 4.20
N ARG A 22 -6.56 -16.50 3.01
CA ARG A 22 -5.49 -16.07 2.11
C ARG A 22 -4.63 -14.98 2.75
N LEU A 23 -5.23 -14.05 3.49
CA LEU A 23 -4.49 -13.00 4.19
C LEU A 23 -3.64 -13.61 5.32
N HIS A 24 -4.23 -14.48 6.12
CA HIS A 24 -3.54 -15.15 7.23
C HIS A 24 -2.35 -15.97 6.77
N ALA A 25 -2.51 -16.75 5.69
CA ALA A 25 -1.43 -17.54 5.12
C ALA A 25 -0.25 -16.67 4.63
N ARG A 26 -0.53 -15.53 3.98
CA ARG A 26 0.53 -14.61 3.51
C ARG A 26 1.25 -13.92 4.68
N ILE A 27 0.53 -13.48 5.71
CA ILE A 27 1.14 -12.89 6.91
C ILE A 27 2.03 -13.93 7.62
N ARG A 28 1.53 -15.15 7.81
CA ARG A 28 2.28 -16.23 8.45
C ARG A 28 3.58 -16.54 7.72
N ARG A 29 3.53 -16.61 6.39
CA ARG A 29 4.71 -16.80 5.55
C ARG A 29 5.78 -15.72 5.80
N VAL A 30 5.39 -14.44 5.92
CA VAL A 30 6.32 -13.33 6.19
C VAL A 30 6.97 -13.47 7.57
N ILE A 31 6.19 -13.89 8.57
CA ILE A 31 6.70 -14.15 9.93
C ILE A 31 7.69 -15.32 9.91
N ASP A 32 7.32 -16.44 9.31
CA ASP A 32 8.12 -17.66 9.27
C ASP A 32 9.46 -17.45 8.52
N GLN A 33 9.47 -16.61 7.47
CA GLN A 33 10.69 -16.29 6.72
C GLN A 33 11.59 -15.24 7.40
N GLY A 34 11.04 -14.39 8.29
CA GLY A 34 11.78 -13.34 9.01
C GLY A 34 12.27 -12.14 8.18
N ALA A 35 11.90 -12.04 6.90
CA ALA A 35 12.29 -10.97 5.99
C ALA A 35 11.29 -9.79 6.05
N TYR A 36 11.40 -8.97 7.09
CA TYR A 36 10.42 -7.90 7.38
C TYR A 36 10.62 -6.61 6.58
N ILE A 37 11.84 -6.32 6.10
CA ILE A 37 12.18 -5.08 5.38
C ILE A 37 12.75 -5.47 4.02
N MET A 38 12.20 -4.88 2.95
CA MET A 38 12.62 -5.15 1.56
C MET A 38 12.59 -6.64 1.18
N GLY A 39 11.63 -7.38 1.75
CA GLY A 39 11.41 -8.80 1.50
C GLY A 39 10.82 -9.09 0.11
N PRO A 40 10.66 -10.38 -0.25
CA PRO A 40 10.14 -10.79 -1.56
C PRO A 40 8.72 -10.25 -1.85
N GLU A 41 7.90 -10.06 -0.82
CA GLU A 41 6.55 -9.51 -0.92
C GLU A 41 6.54 -8.08 -1.45
N VAL A 42 7.57 -7.28 -1.15
CA VAL A 42 7.72 -5.92 -1.67
C VAL A 42 7.94 -5.95 -3.19
N ARG A 43 8.83 -6.84 -3.66
CA ARG A 43 9.09 -7.00 -5.10
C ARG A 43 7.87 -7.54 -5.85
N GLU A 44 7.15 -8.48 -5.24
CA GLU A 44 5.89 -9.00 -5.79
C GLU A 44 4.86 -7.87 -5.93
N LEU A 45 4.70 -7.05 -4.89
CA LEU A 45 3.80 -5.90 -4.90
C LEU A 45 4.17 -4.90 -6.00
N GLU A 46 5.44 -4.51 -6.10
CA GLU A 46 5.92 -3.56 -7.10
C GLU A 46 5.70 -4.07 -8.52
N ALA A 47 5.96 -5.36 -8.79
CA ALA A 47 5.71 -5.97 -10.08
C ALA A 47 4.20 -5.96 -10.43
N GLN A 48 3.34 -6.31 -9.47
CA GLN A 48 1.89 -6.30 -9.66
C GLN A 48 1.36 -4.88 -9.87
N LEU A 49 1.85 -3.89 -9.13
CA LEU A 49 1.45 -2.49 -9.27
C LEU A 49 1.93 -1.87 -10.59
N ALA A 50 3.15 -2.20 -11.04
CA ALA A 50 3.64 -1.79 -12.36
C ALA A 50 2.72 -2.34 -13.47
N ALA A 51 2.37 -3.63 -13.40
CA ALA A 51 1.45 -4.25 -14.34
C ALA A 51 0.03 -3.65 -14.29
N PHE A 52 -0.49 -3.40 -13.08
CA PHE A 52 -1.82 -2.83 -12.87
C PHE A 52 -1.93 -1.39 -13.38
N SER A 53 -0.92 -0.56 -13.11
CA SER A 53 -0.90 0.86 -13.51
C SER A 53 -0.47 1.08 -14.95
N GLY A 54 0.16 0.09 -15.59
CA GLY A 54 0.80 0.22 -16.90
C GLY A 54 2.13 1.00 -16.88
N ALA A 55 2.63 1.37 -15.70
CA ALA A 55 3.91 2.05 -15.55
C ALA A 55 5.08 1.08 -15.82
N LYS A 56 6.15 1.60 -16.43
CA LYS A 56 7.38 0.82 -16.68
C LYS A 56 8.08 0.39 -15.38
N PHE A 57 7.96 1.21 -14.34
CA PHE A 57 8.59 0.99 -13.03
C PHE A 57 7.59 1.30 -11.92
N CYS A 58 7.69 0.58 -10.81
CA CYS A 58 7.00 0.87 -9.56
C CYS A 58 8.02 0.76 -8.43
N LEU A 59 7.96 1.72 -7.50
CA LEU A 59 8.73 1.73 -6.26
C LEU A 59 7.74 1.95 -5.12
N SER A 60 7.74 1.04 -4.16
CA SER A 60 6.94 1.16 -2.95
C SER A 60 7.59 2.11 -1.94
N CYS A 61 6.76 2.74 -1.13
CA CYS A 61 7.17 3.62 -0.04
C CYS A 61 6.18 3.49 1.13
N ALA A 62 6.46 4.18 2.24
CA ALA A 62 5.68 3.99 3.47
C ALA A 62 4.24 4.52 3.38
N ASN A 63 4.00 5.59 2.63
CA ASN A 63 2.68 6.24 2.53
C ASN A 63 2.56 7.09 1.25
N GLY A 64 1.36 7.66 1.03
CA GLY A 64 1.07 8.48 -0.15
C GLY A 64 1.78 9.84 -0.16
N THR A 65 2.08 10.43 1.00
CA THR A 65 2.85 11.69 1.07
C THR A 65 4.29 11.46 0.61
N ASP A 66 4.92 10.36 1.03
CA ASP A 66 6.25 9.97 0.56
C ASP A 66 6.25 9.67 -0.94
N ALA A 67 5.18 9.04 -1.45
CA ALA A 67 5.05 8.76 -2.88
C ALA A 67 5.08 10.04 -3.74
N LEU A 68 4.63 11.18 -3.19
CA LEU A 68 4.71 12.49 -3.83
C LEU A 68 6.05 13.19 -3.54
N ALA A 69 6.54 13.11 -2.31
CA ALA A 69 7.75 13.80 -1.88
C ALA A 69 9.02 13.23 -2.53
N LEU A 70 9.13 11.91 -2.67
CA LEU A 70 10.32 11.24 -3.21
C LEU A 70 10.68 11.71 -4.63
N PRO A 71 9.74 11.79 -5.61
CA PRO A 71 10.01 12.38 -6.91
C PRO A 71 10.47 13.84 -6.85
N LEU A 72 9.84 14.66 -5.99
CA LEU A 72 10.21 16.08 -5.84
C LEU A 72 11.64 16.22 -5.28
N MET A 73 12.01 15.38 -4.32
CA MET A 73 13.38 15.30 -3.80
C MET A 73 14.36 14.85 -4.88
N ALA A 74 14.01 13.83 -5.67
CA ALA A 74 14.83 13.33 -6.77
C ALA A 74 15.06 14.39 -7.86
N TRP A 75 14.03 15.19 -8.17
CA TRP A 75 14.12 16.36 -9.06
C TRP A 75 14.81 17.58 -8.43
N ARG A 76 15.21 17.50 -7.16
CA ARG A 76 15.89 18.56 -6.41
C ARG A 76 15.10 19.87 -6.36
N ILE A 77 13.78 19.78 -6.20
CA ILE A 77 12.91 20.95 -5.99
C ILE A 77 13.37 21.73 -4.75
N ARG A 78 13.32 23.07 -4.82
CA ARG A 78 13.79 23.99 -3.78
C ARG A 78 12.76 25.10 -3.53
N PRO A 79 12.82 25.80 -2.38
CA PRO A 79 12.06 27.03 -2.17
C PRO A 79 12.23 28.00 -3.34
N GLY A 80 11.13 28.62 -3.78
CA GLY A 80 11.09 29.48 -4.98
C GLY A 80 10.67 28.76 -6.27
N VAL A 81 10.53 27.43 -6.26
CA VAL A 81 9.97 26.66 -7.38
C VAL A 81 8.48 26.40 -7.15
N ALA A 82 7.66 26.64 -8.17
CA ALA A 82 6.23 26.31 -8.15
C ALA A 82 5.98 24.85 -8.56
N VAL A 83 5.08 24.18 -7.84
CA VAL A 83 4.55 22.86 -8.19
C VAL A 83 3.03 23.03 -8.32
N PHE A 84 2.48 22.73 -9.49
CA PHE A 84 1.04 22.79 -9.75
C PHE A 84 0.42 21.42 -9.48
N CYS A 85 -0.71 21.41 -8.78
CA CYS A 85 -1.49 20.22 -8.45
C CYS A 85 -2.94 20.35 -8.93
#